data_AF-U2FUW1-F1
#
_entry.id   AF-U2FUW1-F1
#
_cell.length_a   1.000
_cell.length_b   1.000
_cell.length_c   1.000
_cell.angle_alpha   90.00
_cell.angle_beta   90.00
_cell.angle_gamma   90.00
#
_symmetry.space_group_name_H-M   'P 1'
#
loop_
_entity.id
_entity.type
_entity.pdbx_description
1 polymer ?
#
loop_
_entity_poly.entity_id
_entity_poly.type
_entity_poly.pdbx_seq_one_letter_code
_entity_poly.pdbx_strand_id
1 'polypeptide(L)'
;MTSNTPTHIDIGGIALPREELAQVLPDIERFERHLPDALAVDRDMQASEGAVPDYVREWPQARIDAVVRTLKEVGSLREQTSEQMKTSGAGHSRH
;
A
#
# COMPACT_ATOMS: atom_id res chain seq x y z
N MET A 1 -6.45 27.09 8.92
CA MET A 1 -5.28 26.19 9.06
C MET A 1 -5.41 25.17 7.94
N THR A 2 -4.78 25.40 6.79
CA THR A 2 -4.83 24.45 5.66
C THR A 2 -3.81 23.36 5.93
N SER A 3 -4.26 22.25 6.52
CA SER A 3 -3.44 21.04 6.60
C SER A 3 -3.07 20.65 5.17
N ASN A 4 -1.79 20.77 4.83
CA ASN A 4 -1.21 20.37 3.56
C ASN A 4 -1.14 18.83 3.52
N THR A 5 -2.30 18.20 3.58
CA THR A 5 -2.46 16.75 3.55
C THR A 5 -2.06 16.29 2.14
N PRO A 6 -1.18 15.30 1.99
CA PRO A 6 -0.79 14.81 0.68
C PRO A 6 -2.03 14.38 -0.09
N THR A 7 -2.20 14.90 -1.31
CA THR A 7 -3.33 14.56 -2.18
C THR A 7 -3.21 13.15 -2.73
N HIS A 8 -1.99 12.61 -2.77
CA HIS A 8 -1.67 11.27 -3.25
C HIS A 8 -0.79 10.52 -2.24
N ILE A 9 -1.03 9.23 -2.13
CA ILE A 9 -0.26 8.31 -1.30
C ILE A 9 0.44 7.32 -2.22
N ASP A 10 1.75 7.21 -2.08
CA ASP A 10 2.57 6.24 -2.81
C ASP A 10 2.55 4.89 -2.08
N ILE A 11 1.95 3.87 -2.72
CA ILE A 11 1.86 2.51 -2.20
C ILE A 11 2.97 1.59 -2.75
N GLY A 12 4.15 2.15 -3.00
CA GLY A 12 5.34 1.46 -3.50
C GLY A 12 5.34 1.35 -5.03
N GLY A 13 5.39 2.51 -5.70
CA GLY A 13 5.49 2.62 -7.15
C GLY A 13 4.18 2.98 -7.85
N ILE A 14 3.07 3.09 -7.11
CA ILE A 14 1.78 3.58 -7.60
C ILE A 14 1.34 4.69 -6.65
N ALA A 15 1.12 5.89 -7.19
CA ALA A 15 0.55 7.00 -6.44
C ALA A 15 -0.97 7.01 -6.65
N LEU A 16 -1.73 6.76 -5.58
CA LEU A 16 -3.21 6.79 -5.61
C LEU A 16 -3.74 8.01 -4.86
N PRO A 17 -4.86 8.60 -5.30
CA PRO A 17 -5.49 9.71 -4.58
C PRO A 17 -5.89 9.30 -3.16
N ARG A 18 -5.54 10.13 -2.18
CA ARG A 18 -5.89 9.91 -0.77
C ARG A 18 -7.40 9.75 -0.58
N GLU A 19 -8.20 10.51 -1.32
CA GLU A 19 -9.66 10.47 -1.25
C GLU A 19 -10.24 9.14 -1.76
N GLU A 20 -9.64 8.54 -2.79
CA GLU A 20 -10.04 7.22 -3.27
C GLU A 20 -9.67 6.15 -2.25
N LEU A 21 -8.46 6.23 -1.70
CA LEU A 21 -8.01 5.35 -0.62
C LEU A 21 -8.91 5.44 0.61
N ALA A 22 -9.38 6.64 0.97
CA ALA A 22 -10.27 6.84 2.11
C ALA A 22 -11.66 6.21 1.92
N GLN A 23 -12.08 5.96 0.68
CA GLN A 23 -13.35 5.30 0.38
C GLN A 23 -13.26 3.77 0.50
N VAL A 24 -12.09 3.20 0.23
CA VAL A 24 -11.87 1.74 0.25
C VAL A 24 -11.22 1.26 1.54
N LEU A 25 -10.40 2.09 2.19
CA LEU A 25 -9.74 1.75 3.44
C LEU A 25 -10.63 2.13 4.63
N PRO A 26 -10.86 1.20 5.58
CA PRO A 26 -11.67 1.48 6.76
C PRO A 26 -11.00 2.46 7.74
N ASP A 27 -9.68 2.60 7.66
CA ASP A 27 -8.89 3.51 8.50
C ASP A 27 -7.64 3.95 7.72
N ILE A 28 -7.74 5.12 7.09
CA ILE A 28 -6.68 5.71 6.29
C ILE A 28 -5.55 6.28 7.14
N GLU A 29 -5.84 6.80 8.34
CA GLU A 29 -4.80 7.39 9.20
C GLU A 29 -3.84 6.33 9.72
N ARG A 30 -4.36 5.16 10.11
CA ARG A 30 -3.54 3.99 10.43
C ARG A 30 -2.75 3.53 9.20
N PHE A 31 -3.40 3.47 8.04
CA PHE A 31 -2.72 3.05 6.80
C PHE A 31 -1.53 3.96 6.51
N GLU A 32 -1.73 5.28 6.47
CA GLU A 32 -0.69 6.28 6.27
C GLU A 32 0.43 6.17 7.31
N ARG A 33 0.07 5.95 8.58
CA ARG A 33 1.04 5.80 9.68
C ARG A 33 1.95 4.59 9.50
N HIS A 34 1.41 3.46 9.05
CA HIS A 34 2.14 2.20 8.95
C HIS A 34 2.65 1.88 7.55
N LEU A 35 2.31 2.71 6.55
CA LEU A 35 2.75 2.53 5.16
C LEU A 35 4.28 2.56 5.00
N PRO A 36 5.04 3.50 5.62
CA PRO A 36 6.50 3.49 5.49
C PRO A 36 7.14 2.20 6.02
N ASP A 37 6.65 1.70 7.15
CA ASP A 37 7.11 0.43 7.74
C ASP A 37 6.76 -0.75 6.83
N ALA A 38 5.53 -0.78 6.30
CA ALA A 38 5.09 -1.82 5.38
C ALA A 38 5.93 -1.85 4.11
N LEU A 39 6.20 -0.70 3.49
CA LEU A 39 7.03 -0.64 2.29
C LEU A 39 8.48 -1.03 2.54
N ALA A 40 9.04 -0.66 3.69
CA ALA A 40 10.38 -1.08 4.09
C ALA A 40 10.45 -2.61 4.25
N VAL A 41 9.47 -3.20 4.96
CA VAL A 41 9.38 -4.65 5.15
C VAL A 41 9.17 -5.38 3.83
N ASP A 42 8.27 -4.92 2.95
CA ASP A 42 8.03 -5.49 1.62
C ASP A 42 9.33 -5.53 0.80
N ARG A 43 10.04 -4.40 0.73
CA ARG A 43 11.31 -4.29 0.00
C ARG A 43 12.37 -5.24 0.56
N ASP A 44 12.54 -5.28 1.87
CA ASP A 44 13.59 -6.09 2.50
C ASP A 44 13.26 -7.59 2.43
N MET A 45 11.97 -7.96 2.50
CA MET A 45 11.51 -9.32 2.24
C MET A 45 11.75 -9.72 0.79
N GLN A 46 11.48 -8.85 -0.18
CA GLN A 46 11.77 -9.11 -1.60
C GLN A 46 13.28 -9.31 -1.84
N ALA A 47 14.12 -8.50 -1.19
CA ALA A 47 15.57 -8.63 -1.26
C ALA A 47 16.10 -9.93 -0.60
N SER A 48 15.34 -10.49 0.34
CA SER A 48 15.72 -11.67 1.14
C SER A 48 14.92 -12.92 0.77
N GLU A 49 14.43 -13.02 -0.47
CA GLU A 49 13.68 -14.19 -0.99
C GLU A 49 12.46 -14.58 -0.12
N GLY A 50 11.78 -13.58 0.47
CA GLY A 50 10.61 -13.75 1.32
C GLY A 50 10.91 -13.95 2.81
N ALA A 51 12.18 -13.89 3.23
CA ALA A 51 12.53 -13.95 4.65
C ALA A 51 12.12 -12.67 5.38
N VAL A 52 11.50 -12.83 6.56
CA VAL A 52 11.13 -11.70 7.44
C VAL A 52 12.39 -11.06 8.03
N PRO A 53 12.58 -9.73 7.88
CA PRO A 53 13.76 -9.05 8.41
C PRO A 53 13.89 -9.13 9.94
N ASP A 54 15.12 -9.24 10.44
CA ASP A 54 15.37 -9.42 11.87
C ASP A 54 14.85 -8.28 12.74
N TYR A 55 14.90 -7.03 12.25
CA TYR A 55 14.41 -5.86 12.99
C TYR A 55 12.90 -5.91 13.27
N VAL A 56 12.13 -6.65 12.47
CA VAL A 56 10.68 -6.84 12.69
C VAL A 56 10.44 -7.70 13.93
N ARG A 57 11.37 -8.60 14.27
CA ARG A 57 11.25 -9.48 15.45
C ARG A 57 11.32 -8.72 16.76
N GLU A 58 11.90 -7.53 16.76
CA GLU A 58 12.00 -6.65 17.94
C GLU A 58 10.77 -5.75 18.10
N TRP A 59 9.85 -5.76 17.14
CA TRP A 59 8.67 -4.90 17.19
C TRP A 59 7.60 -5.43 18.15
N PRO A 60 6.83 -4.55 18.80
CA PRO A 60 5.63 -4.95 19.52
C PRO A 60 4.64 -5.64 18.59
N GLN A 61 3.95 -6.68 19.07
CA GLN A 61 2.95 -7.42 18.29
C GLN A 61 1.92 -6.50 17.63
N ALA A 62 1.45 -5.48 18.35
CA ALA A 62 0.49 -4.51 17.82
C ALA A 62 1.02 -3.75 16.58
N ARG A 63 2.32 -3.46 16.51
CA ARG A 63 2.95 -2.83 15.33
C ARG A 63 3.04 -3.84 14.18
N ILE A 64 3.42 -5.08 14.47
CA ILE A 64 3.48 -6.16 13.47
C ILE A 64 2.10 -6.36 12.84
N ASP A 65 1.05 -6.47 13.65
CA ASP A 65 -0.32 -6.67 13.17
C ASP A 65 -0.78 -5.51 12.29
N ALA A 66 -0.46 -4.27 12.68
CA ALA A 66 -0.78 -3.09 11.89
C ALA A 66 -0.05 -3.09 10.54
N VAL A 67 1.24 -3.42 10.52
CA VAL A 67 2.05 -3.49 9.30
C VAL A 67 1.60 -4.62 8.38
N VAL A 68 1.33 -5.82 8.91
CA VAL A 68 0.79 -6.95 8.14
C VAL A 68 -0.55 -6.59 7.51
N ARG A 69 -1.41 -5.89 8.24
CA ARG A 69 -2.69 -5.42 7.70
C ARG A 69 -2.47 -4.41 6.58
N THR A 70 -1.57 -3.44 6.75
CA THR A 70 -1.21 -2.47 5.72
C THR A 70 -0.62 -3.13 4.48
N LEU A 71 0.23 -4.15 4.63
CA LEU A 71 0.79 -4.93 3.51
C LEU A 71 -0.30 -5.62 2.69
N LYS A 72 -1.29 -6.24 3.35
CA LYS A 72 -2.44 -6.84 2.66
C LYS A 72 -3.27 -5.81 1.91
N GLU A 73 -3.52 -4.66 2.53
CA GLU A 73 -4.24 -3.54 1.92
C GLU A 73 -3.50 -3.01 0.68
N VAL A 74 -2.17 -2.82 0.76
CA VAL A 74 -1.33 -2.45 -0.39
C VAL A 74 -1.41 -3.51 -1.51
N GLY A 75 -1.30 -4.80 -1.18
CA GLY A 75 -1.42 -5.88 -2.15
C GLY A 75 -2.76 -5.84 -2.90
N SER A 76 -3.86 -5.77 -2.16
CA SER A 76 -5.20 -5.69 -2.76
C SER A 76 -5.40 -4.42 -3.60
N LEU A 77 -4.84 -3.28 -3.20
CA LEU A 77 -4.89 -2.05 -3.99
C LEU A 77 -4.12 -2.20 -5.30
N ARG A 78 -2.90 -2.74 -5.26
CA ARG A 78 -2.08 -3.00 -6.46
C ARG A 78 -2.77 -3.96 -7.43
N GLU A 79 -3.42 -5.01 -6.91
CA GLU A 79 -4.21 -5.94 -7.71
C GLU A 79 -5.39 -5.24 -8.38
N GLN A 80 -6.20 -4.50 -7.62
CA GLN A 80 -7.33 -3.74 -8.14
C GLN A 80 -6.92 -2.71 -9.20
N THR A 81 -5.82 -1.98 -8.98
CA THR A 81 -5.28 -1.03 -9.97
C THR A 81 -4.81 -1.78 -11.23
N SER A 82 -4.14 -2.92 -11.06
CA SER A 82 -3.68 -3.74 -12.19
C SER A 82 -4.85 -4.30 -13.01
N GLU A 83 -5.93 -4.72 -12.36
CA GLU A 83 -7.16 -5.19 -13.00
C GLU A 83 -7.90 -4.05 -13.73
N GLN A 84 -7.97 -2.85 -13.14
CA GLN A 84 -8.53 -1.66 -13.78
C GLN A 84 -7.73 -1.23 -15.02
N MET A 85 -6.40 -1.33 -14.97
CA MET A 85 -5.54 -1.02 -16.12
C MET A 85 -5.69 -2.06 -17.24
N LYS A 86 -5.81 -3.35 -16.89
CA LYS A 86 -6.04 -4.44 -17.88
C LYS A 86 -7.39 -4.32 -18.57
N THR A 87 -8.44 -3.97 -17.81
CA THR A 87 -9.80 -3.80 -18.35
C THR A 87 -9.92 -2.51 -19.18
N SER A 88 -9.20 -1.46 -18.81
CA SER A 88 -9.13 -0.20 -19.59
C SER A 88 -8.21 -0.30 -20.83
N GLY A 89 -7.30 -1.26 -20.88
CA GLY A 89 -6.43 -1.55 -22.03
C GLY A 89 -7.07 -2.39 -23.14
N ALA A 90 -8.22 -3.02 -22.90
CA ALA A 90 -8.92 -3.87 -23.87
C ALA A 90 -9.96 -3.11 -24.74
N GLY A 91 -9.93 -1.77 -24.72
CA GLY A 91 -10.92 -0.91 -25.39
C GLY A 91 -10.38 0.04 -26.47
N HIS A 92 -9.13 -0.13 -26.94
CA HIS A 92 -8.56 0.74 -27.98
C HIS A 92 -8.06 -0.03 -29.22
N SER A 93 -8.90 -0.91 -29.76
CA SER A 93 -8.83 -1.28 -31.18
C SER A 93 -9.99 -0.60 -31.90
N ARG A 94 -9.64 0.51 -32.57
CA ARG A 94 -10.48 1.33 -33.45
C ARG A 94 -10.89 0.56 -34.71
N HIS A 95 -12.09 0.92 -35.20
CA HIS A 95 -12.51 1.10 -36.60
C HIS A 95 -12.20 0.01 -37.64
#